data_AF-A0A0K2RBM5-F1
#
_entry.id   AF-A0A0K2RBM5-F1
#
_cell.length_a   1.000
_cell.length_b   1.000
_cell.length_c   1.000
_cell.angle_alpha   90.00
_cell.angle_beta   90.00
_cell.angle_gamma   90.00
#
_symmetry.space_group_name_H-M   'P 1'
#
loop_
_entity.id
_entity.type
_entity.pdbx_description
1 polymer ?
#
loop_
_entity_poly.entity_id
_entity_poly.type
_entity_poly.pdbx_seq_one_letter_code
_entity_poly.pdbx_strand_id
1 'polypeptide(L)'
;MREALAPGVWGVVATPFQGSTLDLDTDSLARLVEHYESIGATGLTVLGVFGEAAALTAAERSLALEVVVEETRLPLVVGVTSLFTGTAVEEIRAAQAVAGDRLAAVMVQANSARPEVVIAHLNAIHQSTGAKVVLQDYPVASGVGISTEALIYVVQACKFVVAVKAEARRPVWPSLNCRPPSTSRCSAGWEVKGCWTSWWLAPPAP
;
A
#
# COMPACT_ATOMS: atom_id res chain seq x y z
N MET A 1 1.05 19.33 10.21
CA MET A 1 1.64 18.05 10.67
C MET A 1 1.13 16.96 9.74
N ARG A 2 1.98 16.02 9.28
CA ARG A 2 1.52 14.95 8.37
C ARG A 2 0.81 13.89 9.20
N GLU A 3 -0.37 13.44 8.79
CA GLU A 3 -1.09 12.36 9.46
C GLU A 3 -0.61 11.02 8.89
N ALA A 4 0.23 10.31 9.66
CA ALA A 4 0.78 9.02 9.28
C ALA A 4 -0.27 7.90 9.36
N LEU A 5 -0.01 6.78 8.68
CA LEU A 5 -0.71 5.53 9.01
C LEU A 5 -0.36 5.09 10.43
N ALA A 6 -1.34 4.49 11.12
CA ALA A 6 -1.13 3.95 12.45
C ALA A 6 -0.01 2.90 12.44
N PRO A 7 0.96 2.98 13.37
CA PRO A 7 2.04 2.02 13.43
C PRO A 7 1.54 0.65 13.90
N GLY A 8 2.05 -0.42 13.29
CA GLY A 8 1.72 -1.79 13.68
C GLY A 8 1.75 -2.75 12.49
N VAL A 9 0.94 -3.79 12.55
CA VAL A 9 0.89 -4.84 11.51
C VAL A 9 -0.25 -4.56 10.55
N TRP A 10 0.08 -4.27 9.30
CA TRP A 10 -0.88 -4.15 8.21
C TRP A 10 -0.92 -5.46 7.42
N GLY A 11 -1.96 -6.27 7.62
CA GLY A 11 -2.07 -7.61 7.04
C GLY A 11 -2.24 -7.55 5.51
N VAL A 12 -1.38 -8.24 4.75
CA VAL A 12 -1.51 -8.28 3.28
C VAL A 12 -2.44 -9.43 2.90
N VAL A 13 -3.63 -9.09 2.43
CA VAL A 13 -4.71 -10.06 2.21
C VAL A 13 -4.55 -10.70 0.82
N ALA A 14 -4.48 -12.03 0.79
CA ALA A 14 -4.58 -12.80 -0.46
C ALA A 14 -6.01 -12.74 -0.99
N THR A 15 -6.20 -13.00 -2.29
CA THR A 15 -7.54 -13.21 -2.86
C THR A 15 -7.74 -14.69 -3.10
N PRO A 16 -8.54 -15.40 -2.28
CA PRO A 16 -8.80 -16.82 -2.48
C PRO A 16 -9.66 -17.06 -3.73
N PHE A 17 -9.40 -18.17 -4.42
CA PHE A 17 -10.14 -18.60 -5.59
C PHE A 17 -10.66 -20.03 -5.42
N GLN A 18 -11.81 -20.32 -6.02
CA GLN A 18 -12.40 -21.65 -6.06
C GLN A 18 -11.58 -22.55 -6.99
N GLY A 19 -11.23 -23.75 -6.51
CA GLY A 19 -10.22 -24.60 -7.17
C GLY A 19 -10.49 -24.93 -8.64
N SER A 20 -11.73 -25.24 -9.03
CA SER A 20 -12.05 -25.68 -10.40
C SER A 20 -12.55 -24.57 -11.32
N THR A 21 -13.23 -23.56 -10.79
CA THR A 21 -13.81 -22.48 -11.61
C THR A 21 -12.95 -21.23 -11.66
N LEU A 22 -12.00 -21.09 -10.71
CA LEU A 22 -11.20 -19.89 -10.50
C LEU A 22 -12.04 -18.63 -10.21
N ASP A 23 -13.31 -18.81 -9.86
CA ASP A 23 -14.14 -17.73 -9.34
C ASP A 23 -13.62 -17.30 -7.96
N LEU A 24 -13.93 -16.06 -7.58
CA LEU A 24 -13.57 -15.55 -6.26
C LEU A 24 -14.24 -16.38 -5.15
N ASP A 25 -13.45 -16.86 -4.19
CA ASP A 25 -13.94 -17.59 -3.01
C ASP A 25 -14.16 -16.58 -1.87
N THR A 26 -15.38 -16.00 -1.87
CA THR A 26 -15.80 -14.97 -0.91
C THR A 26 -15.83 -15.48 0.52
N ASP A 27 -16.21 -16.74 0.74
CA ASP A 27 -16.31 -17.32 2.08
C ASP A 27 -14.91 -17.52 2.70
N SER A 28 -13.94 -17.98 1.89
CA SER A 28 -12.54 -18.04 2.34
C SER A 28 -11.95 -16.66 2.56
N LEU A 29 -12.30 -15.67 1.73
CA LEU A 29 -11.85 -14.30 1.90
C LEU A 29 -12.37 -13.72 3.23
N ALA A 30 -13.64 -13.91 3.54
CA ALA A 30 -14.24 -13.47 4.81
C ALA A 30 -13.53 -14.07 6.02
N ARG A 31 -13.34 -15.40 6.05
CA ARG A 31 -12.58 -16.07 7.13
C ARG A 31 -11.15 -15.58 7.25
N LEU A 32 -10.49 -15.25 6.14
CA LEU A 32 -9.13 -14.70 6.16
C LEU A 32 -9.09 -13.30 6.77
N VAL A 33 -10.08 -12.46 6.46
CA VAL A 33 -10.23 -11.12 7.04
C VAL A 33 -10.49 -11.19 8.54
N GLU A 34 -11.44 -12.02 8.97
CA GLU A 34 -11.72 -12.29 10.39
C GLU A 34 -10.46 -12.77 11.12
N HIS A 35 -9.67 -13.65 10.48
CA HIS A 35 -8.44 -14.14 11.07
C HIS A 35 -7.43 -13.01 11.33
N TYR A 36 -7.22 -12.10 10.37
CA TYR A 36 -6.32 -10.96 10.57
C TYR A 36 -6.78 -10.06 11.73
N GLU A 37 -8.09 -9.83 11.87
CA GLU A 37 -8.63 -9.06 12.99
C GLU A 37 -8.41 -9.81 14.32
N SER A 38 -8.63 -11.12 14.36
CA SER A 38 -8.45 -11.96 15.56
C SER A 38 -7.02 -11.99 16.10
N ILE A 39 -6.01 -11.84 15.23
CA ILE A 39 -4.60 -11.78 15.62
C ILE A 39 -4.10 -10.37 15.94
N GLY A 40 -4.99 -9.36 15.92
CA GLY A 40 -4.69 -7.99 16.31
C GLY A 40 -3.99 -7.17 15.21
N ALA A 41 -4.31 -7.41 13.94
CA ALA A 41 -3.85 -6.54 12.86
C ALA A 41 -4.31 -5.09 13.07
N THR A 42 -3.43 -4.14 12.78
CA THR A 42 -3.70 -2.69 12.89
C THR A 42 -4.55 -2.17 11.73
N GLY A 43 -4.42 -2.83 10.57
CA GLY A 43 -5.12 -2.50 9.33
C GLY A 43 -4.90 -3.61 8.30
N LEU A 44 -5.56 -3.53 7.16
CA LEU A 44 -5.38 -4.49 6.06
C LEU A 44 -4.89 -3.79 4.80
N THR A 45 -3.99 -4.43 4.07
CA THR A 45 -3.62 -4.08 2.71
C THR A 45 -4.27 -5.08 1.75
N VAL A 46 -5.21 -4.60 0.94
CA VAL A 46 -6.00 -5.44 0.03
C VAL A 46 -5.78 -5.03 -1.42
N LEU A 47 -6.11 -5.91 -2.36
CA LEU A 47 -5.94 -5.68 -3.80
C LEU A 47 -4.50 -5.27 -4.19
N GLY A 48 -3.50 -5.76 -3.45
CA GLY A 48 -2.09 -5.61 -3.80
C GLY A 48 -1.60 -6.71 -4.75
N VAL A 49 -0.30 -6.72 -5.05
CA VAL A 49 0.33 -7.77 -5.89
C VAL A 49 0.13 -9.17 -5.30
N PHE A 50 0.24 -9.32 -3.97
CA PHE A 50 0.00 -10.59 -3.29
C PHE A 50 -1.46 -11.05 -3.36
N GLY A 51 -2.41 -10.12 -3.46
CA GLY A 51 -3.82 -10.42 -3.71
C GLY A 51 -4.14 -10.59 -5.19
N GLU A 52 -3.13 -10.67 -6.06
CA GLU A 52 -3.28 -10.93 -7.49
C GLU A 52 -4.23 -9.96 -8.22
N ALA A 53 -4.34 -8.72 -7.73
CA ALA A 53 -5.35 -7.77 -8.21
C ALA A 53 -5.24 -7.40 -9.70
N ALA A 54 -4.06 -7.59 -10.30
CA ALA A 54 -3.83 -7.39 -11.73
C ALA A 54 -4.46 -8.49 -12.60
N ALA A 55 -4.73 -9.67 -12.05
CA ALA A 55 -5.41 -10.77 -12.72
C ALA A 55 -6.95 -10.65 -12.60
N LEU A 56 -7.44 -9.85 -11.65
CA LEU A 56 -8.86 -9.63 -11.43
C LEU A 56 -9.45 -8.65 -12.46
N THR A 57 -10.68 -8.90 -12.86
CA THR A 57 -11.54 -7.92 -13.52
C THR A 57 -11.91 -6.79 -12.56
N ALA A 58 -12.42 -5.67 -13.09
CA ALA A 58 -12.88 -4.57 -12.25
C ALA A 58 -14.04 -5.00 -11.32
N ALA A 59 -14.92 -5.88 -11.79
CA ALA A 59 -16.03 -6.42 -11.01
C ALA A 59 -15.53 -7.30 -9.86
N GLU A 60 -14.57 -8.19 -10.12
CA GLU A 60 -13.97 -9.03 -9.07
C GLU A 60 -13.21 -8.20 -8.04
N ARG A 61 -12.50 -7.14 -8.46
CA ARG A 61 -11.88 -6.20 -7.51
C ARG A 61 -12.91 -5.53 -6.61
N SER A 62 -14.05 -5.09 -7.17
CA SER A 62 -15.15 -4.50 -6.39
C SER A 62 -15.70 -5.51 -5.39
N LEU A 63 -16.03 -6.71 -5.85
CA LEU A 63 -16.59 -7.79 -5.02
C LEU A 63 -15.62 -8.19 -3.88
N ALA A 64 -14.34 -8.37 -4.18
CA ALA A 64 -13.33 -8.68 -3.16
C ALA A 64 -13.25 -7.58 -2.10
N LEU A 65 -13.27 -6.31 -2.52
CA LEU A 65 -13.22 -5.19 -1.61
C LEU A 65 -14.51 -5.08 -0.78
N GLU A 66 -15.68 -5.32 -1.38
CA GLU A 66 -16.99 -5.37 -0.71
C GLU A 66 -17.00 -6.40 0.42
N VAL A 67 -16.55 -7.63 0.15
CA VAL A 67 -16.43 -8.69 1.17
C VAL A 67 -15.51 -8.24 2.30
N VAL A 68 -14.30 -7.75 2.00
CA VAL A 68 -13.36 -7.28 3.05
C VAL A 68 -14.01 -6.18 3.90
N VAL A 69 -14.69 -5.25 3.23
CA VAL A 69 -15.41 -4.14 3.84
C VAL A 69 -16.47 -4.67 4.82
N GLU A 70 -17.32 -5.60 4.41
CA GLU A 70 -18.40 -6.13 5.25
C GLU A 70 -17.86 -6.84 6.50
N GLU A 71 -16.71 -7.52 6.38
CA GLU A 71 -16.16 -8.40 7.40
C GLU A 71 -15.26 -7.72 8.43
N THR A 72 -14.74 -6.50 8.18
CA THR A 72 -13.89 -5.80 9.15
C THR A 72 -14.22 -4.32 9.35
N ARG A 73 -13.87 -3.83 10.54
CA ARG A 73 -13.84 -2.40 10.87
C ARG A 73 -12.43 -1.80 10.83
N LEU A 74 -11.42 -2.61 10.53
CA LEU A 74 -10.04 -2.15 10.42
C LEU A 74 -9.86 -1.16 9.25
N PRO A 75 -8.95 -0.18 9.37
CA PRO A 75 -8.58 0.69 8.27
C PRO A 75 -7.94 -0.09 7.13
N LEU A 76 -8.24 0.31 5.89
CA LEU A 76 -7.81 -0.36 4.67
C LEU A 76 -6.81 0.51 3.88
N VAL A 77 -5.73 -0.13 3.44
CA VAL A 77 -4.89 0.32 2.33
C VAL A 77 -5.29 -0.48 1.10
N VAL A 78 -5.83 0.18 0.08
CA VAL A 78 -6.27 -0.49 -1.15
C VAL A 78 -5.20 -0.32 -2.24
N GLY A 79 -4.75 -1.44 -2.81
CA GLY A 79 -3.78 -1.45 -3.90
C GLY A 79 -4.37 -0.91 -5.21
N VAL A 80 -3.55 -0.12 -5.90
CA VAL A 80 -3.81 0.40 -7.25
C VAL A 80 -2.87 -0.33 -8.19
N THR A 81 -3.43 -1.02 -9.17
CA THR A 81 -2.67 -1.88 -10.10
C THR A 81 -2.04 -1.10 -11.23
N SER A 82 -2.65 0.02 -11.65
CA SER A 82 -2.15 0.77 -12.79
C SER A 82 -0.94 1.66 -12.47
N LEU A 83 0.04 1.67 -13.38
CA LEU A 83 1.17 2.61 -13.38
C LEU A 83 0.86 3.94 -14.10
N PHE A 84 -0.31 4.04 -14.72
CA PHE A 84 -0.73 5.21 -15.51
C PHE A 84 -1.74 6.04 -14.73
N THR A 85 -1.50 7.36 -14.68
CA THR A 85 -2.27 8.30 -13.84
C THR A 85 -3.79 8.23 -14.06
N GLY A 86 -4.25 8.19 -15.32
CA GLY A 86 -5.69 8.19 -15.63
C GLY A 86 -6.40 6.96 -15.08
N THR A 87 -5.91 5.78 -15.43
CA THR A 87 -6.48 4.50 -14.95
C THR A 87 -6.31 4.32 -13.44
N ALA A 88 -5.19 4.79 -12.87
CA ALA A 88 -5.01 4.79 -11.42
C ALA A 88 -6.10 5.63 -10.72
N VAL A 89 -6.45 6.81 -11.24
CA VAL A 89 -7.53 7.64 -10.69
C VAL A 89 -8.88 6.93 -10.79
N GLU A 90 -9.16 6.20 -11.86
CA GLU A 90 -10.38 5.40 -12.00
C GLU A 90 -10.46 4.27 -10.96
N GLU A 91 -9.38 3.51 -10.79
CA GLU A 91 -9.27 2.45 -9.78
C GLU A 91 -9.45 3.00 -8.36
N ILE A 92 -8.86 4.16 -8.07
CA ILE A 92 -8.96 4.81 -6.75
C ILE A 92 -10.40 5.25 -6.47
N ARG A 93 -11.10 5.82 -7.47
CA ARG A 93 -12.50 6.24 -7.29
C ARG A 93 -13.42 5.05 -7.05
N ALA A 94 -13.20 3.94 -7.75
CA ALA A 94 -13.92 2.70 -7.50
C ALA A 94 -13.68 2.20 -6.08
N ALA A 95 -12.41 2.18 -5.63
CA ALA A 95 -12.06 1.80 -4.26
C ALA A 95 -12.70 2.74 -3.21
N GLN A 96 -12.72 4.05 -3.45
CA GLN A 96 -13.36 5.03 -2.56
C GLN A 96 -14.87 4.79 -2.42
N ALA A 97 -15.55 4.45 -3.53
CA ALA A 97 -16.98 4.20 -3.54
C ALA A 97 -17.37 2.99 -2.65
N VAL A 98 -16.51 1.96 -2.58
CA VAL A 98 -16.75 0.74 -1.81
C VAL A 98 -16.22 0.86 -0.37
N ALA A 99 -14.96 1.28 -0.22
CA ALA A 99 -14.30 1.32 1.09
C ALA A 99 -14.86 2.43 1.99
N GLY A 100 -15.29 3.55 1.41
CA GLY A 100 -15.81 4.71 2.13
C GLY A 100 -14.83 5.18 3.21
N ASP A 101 -15.34 5.39 4.42
CA ASP A 101 -14.56 5.89 5.56
C ASP A 101 -13.48 4.93 6.07
N ARG A 102 -13.48 3.66 5.61
CA ARG A 102 -12.40 2.71 5.94
C ARG A 102 -11.16 2.90 5.10
N LEU A 103 -11.21 3.66 4.00
CA LEU A 103 -10.04 3.88 3.15
C LEU A 103 -9.05 4.81 3.83
N ALA A 104 -8.02 4.24 4.46
CA ALA A 104 -6.96 5.00 5.11
C ALA A 104 -5.96 5.59 4.10
N ALA A 105 -5.62 4.83 3.06
CA ALA A 105 -4.79 5.26 1.95
C ALA A 105 -4.95 4.32 0.75
N VAL A 106 -4.42 4.73 -0.39
CA VAL A 106 -4.21 3.86 -1.56
C VAL A 106 -2.74 3.54 -1.73
N MET A 107 -2.42 2.31 -2.11
CA MET A 107 -1.05 1.89 -2.38
C MET A 107 -0.75 1.99 -3.88
N VAL A 108 0.16 2.89 -4.23
CA VAL A 108 0.55 3.23 -5.61
C VAL A 108 2.02 2.89 -5.80
N GLN A 109 2.35 2.18 -6.88
CA GLN A 109 3.73 1.84 -7.20
C GLN A 109 4.51 3.03 -7.76
N ALA A 110 5.81 3.08 -7.48
CA ALA A 110 6.71 4.00 -8.18
C ALA A 110 6.69 3.66 -9.68
N ASN A 111 6.26 4.62 -10.51
CA ASN A 111 6.12 4.44 -11.95
C ASN A 111 7.33 4.93 -12.76
N SER A 112 8.34 5.50 -12.10
CA SER A 112 9.59 5.92 -12.73
C SER A 112 10.76 5.89 -11.74
N ALA A 113 11.97 5.70 -12.27
CA ALA A 113 13.21 5.90 -11.52
C ALA A 113 13.48 7.40 -11.22
N ARG A 114 12.84 8.30 -11.98
CA ARG A 114 13.01 9.74 -11.88
C ARG A 114 12.03 10.31 -10.84
N PRO A 115 12.51 10.90 -9.74
CA PRO A 115 11.63 11.33 -8.66
C PRO A 115 10.66 12.43 -9.08
N GLU A 116 11.03 13.32 -9.99
CA GLU A 116 10.14 14.37 -10.50
C GLU A 116 8.94 13.81 -11.27
N VAL A 117 9.10 12.67 -11.95
CA VAL A 117 8.02 11.97 -12.65
C VAL A 117 7.07 11.32 -11.65
N VAL A 118 7.63 10.67 -10.62
CA VAL A 118 6.84 10.08 -9.53
C VAL A 118 6.06 11.17 -8.78
N ILE A 119 6.70 12.30 -8.45
CA ILE A 119 6.03 13.44 -7.80
C ILE A 119 4.86 13.95 -8.64
N ALA A 120 5.06 14.14 -9.96
CA ALA A 120 4.00 14.60 -10.84
C ALA A 120 2.82 13.62 -10.89
N HIS A 121 3.11 12.32 -10.99
CA HIS A 121 2.10 11.26 -10.98
C HIS A 121 1.30 11.23 -9.66
N LEU A 122 1.99 11.22 -8.52
CA LEU A 122 1.36 11.19 -7.19
C LEU A 122 0.55 12.46 -6.91
N ASN A 123 1.04 13.64 -7.32
CA ASN A 123 0.29 14.90 -7.19
C ASN A 123 -1.00 14.87 -8.00
N ALA A 124 -0.94 14.40 -9.26
CA ALA A 124 -2.12 14.30 -10.11
C ALA A 124 -3.16 13.32 -9.52
N ILE A 125 -2.72 12.18 -8.97
CA ILE A 125 -3.59 11.26 -8.24
C ILE A 125 -4.25 11.94 -7.04
N HIS A 126 -3.45 12.55 -6.17
CA HIS A 126 -3.95 13.17 -4.94
C HIS A 126 -4.90 14.33 -5.22
N GLN A 127 -4.57 15.20 -6.19
CA GLN A 127 -5.43 16.31 -6.58
C GLN A 127 -6.77 15.85 -7.17
N SER A 128 -6.79 14.70 -7.85
CA SER A 128 -7.98 14.18 -8.55
C SER A 128 -8.92 13.36 -7.65
N THR A 129 -8.43 12.89 -6.51
CA THR A 129 -9.12 11.91 -5.65
C THR A 129 -9.16 12.30 -4.17
N GLY A 130 -8.26 13.18 -3.72
CA GLY A 130 -8.03 13.50 -2.31
C GLY A 130 -7.37 12.37 -1.51
N ALA A 131 -7.07 11.21 -2.11
CA ALA A 131 -6.58 10.04 -1.40
C ALA A 131 -5.18 10.26 -0.82
N LYS A 132 -4.96 9.79 0.42
CA LYS A 132 -3.62 9.60 0.98
C LYS A 132 -2.92 8.45 0.26
N VAL A 133 -1.60 8.49 0.17
CA VAL A 133 -0.82 7.52 -0.62
C VAL A 133 0.16 6.76 0.26
N VAL A 134 0.15 5.45 0.09
CA VAL A 134 1.29 4.57 0.34
C VAL A 134 2.09 4.44 -0.95
N LEU A 135 3.37 4.84 -0.93
CA LEU A 135 4.25 4.64 -2.09
C LEU A 135 4.92 3.26 -2.00
N GLN A 136 4.65 2.38 -2.97
CA GLN A 136 5.24 1.06 -3.04
C GLN A 136 6.50 1.06 -3.92
N ASP A 137 7.64 0.68 -3.33
CA ASP A 137 8.90 0.42 -4.02
C ASP A 137 9.06 -1.10 -4.19
N TYR A 138 8.49 -1.61 -5.28
CA TYR A 138 8.54 -3.04 -5.62
C TYR A 138 8.96 -3.26 -7.08
N PRO A 139 10.28 -3.23 -7.38
CA PRO A 139 10.80 -3.32 -8.75
C PRO A 139 10.49 -4.65 -9.45
N VAL A 140 10.26 -5.73 -8.68
CA VAL A 140 9.94 -7.06 -9.25
C VAL A 140 8.58 -7.04 -9.97
N ALA A 141 7.60 -6.29 -9.46
CA ALA A 141 6.30 -6.16 -10.10
C ALA A 141 6.24 -4.98 -11.08
N SER A 142 6.81 -3.83 -10.71
CA SER A 142 6.71 -2.59 -11.51
C SER A 142 7.69 -2.55 -12.69
N GLY A 143 8.80 -3.30 -12.63
CA GLY A 143 9.94 -3.13 -13.55
C GLY A 143 10.72 -1.83 -13.33
N VAL A 144 10.36 -1.03 -12.32
CA VAL A 144 10.94 0.29 -12.05
C VAL A 144 11.82 0.22 -10.80
N GLY A 145 13.12 0.47 -10.98
CA GLY A 145 14.05 0.68 -9.86
C GLY A 145 14.18 2.16 -9.54
N ILE A 146 13.78 2.57 -8.33
CA ILE A 146 14.00 3.93 -7.80
C ILE A 146 15.07 3.88 -6.72
N SER A 147 15.96 4.88 -6.68
CA SER A 147 16.97 4.93 -5.60
C SER A 147 16.33 5.37 -4.28
N THR A 148 16.96 4.99 -3.18
CA THR A 148 16.59 5.43 -1.85
C THR A 148 16.53 6.97 -1.73
N GLU A 149 17.53 7.66 -2.26
CA GLU A 149 17.62 9.12 -2.21
C GLU A 149 16.46 9.77 -2.98
N ALA A 150 16.16 9.23 -4.16
CA ALA A 150 15.02 9.66 -4.96
C ALA A 150 13.70 9.40 -4.22
N LEU A 151 13.54 8.25 -3.57
CA LEU A 151 12.36 7.89 -2.79
C LEU A 151 12.16 8.85 -1.60
N ILE A 152 13.22 9.15 -0.86
CA ILE A 152 13.20 10.13 0.24
C ILE A 152 12.78 11.51 -0.30
N TYR A 153 13.35 11.93 -1.43
CA TYR A 153 13.00 13.20 -2.05
C TYR A 153 11.52 13.29 -2.45
N VAL A 154 10.97 12.23 -3.07
CA VAL A 154 9.54 12.12 -3.40
C VAL A 154 8.69 12.27 -2.15
N VAL A 155 9.00 11.51 -1.10
CA VAL A 155 8.24 11.53 0.15
C VAL A 155 8.34 12.89 0.84
N GLN A 156 9.48 13.57 0.77
CA GLN A 156 9.64 14.92 1.32
C GLN A 156 8.81 15.95 0.57
N ALA A 157 8.70 15.83 -0.75
CA ALA A 157 7.90 16.70 -1.61
C ALA A 157 6.38 16.46 -1.46
N CYS A 158 5.95 15.22 -1.43
CA CYS A 158 4.52 14.85 -1.38
C CYS A 158 4.05 14.63 0.06
N LYS A 159 3.46 15.65 0.70
CA LYS A 159 3.05 15.58 2.11
C LYS A 159 1.91 14.58 2.39
N PHE A 160 1.11 14.24 1.38
CA PHE A 160 0.03 13.24 1.42
C PHE A 160 0.53 11.80 1.26
N VAL A 161 1.83 11.60 1.02
CA VAL A 161 2.45 10.27 1.12
C VAL A 161 2.66 9.99 2.60
N VAL A 162 1.87 9.05 3.12
CA VAL A 162 1.74 8.75 4.55
C VAL A 162 2.57 7.56 4.98
N ALA A 163 2.97 6.70 4.03
CA ALA A 163 3.95 5.65 4.26
C ALA A 163 4.63 5.20 2.95
N VAL A 164 5.73 4.47 3.08
CA VAL A 164 6.42 3.79 1.98
C VAL A 164 6.42 2.29 2.26
N LYS A 165 6.02 1.47 1.28
CA LYS A 165 6.18 0.01 1.33
C LYS A 165 7.44 -0.38 0.56
N ALA A 166 8.54 -0.68 1.27
CA ALA A 166 9.83 -0.98 0.66
C ALA A 166 10.05 -2.49 0.48
N GLU A 167 10.17 -2.94 -0.77
CA GLU A 167 10.25 -4.36 -1.16
C GLU A 167 11.40 -4.66 -2.14
N ALA A 168 12.26 -3.69 -2.46
CA ALA A 168 13.42 -3.89 -3.32
C ALA A 168 14.47 -4.84 -2.69
N ARG A 169 14.97 -5.81 -3.48
CA ARG A 169 15.92 -6.88 -3.05
C ARG A 169 17.28 -6.40 -2.55
N ARG A 170 17.71 -5.22 -3.00
CA ARG A 170 18.87 -4.51 -2.45
C ARG A 170 18.41 -3.10 -2.24
N PRO A 171 17.92 -2.77 -1.06
CA PRO A 171 17.97 -1.37 -0.76
C PRO A 171 19.45 -0.99 -0.63
N VAL A 172 19.87 0.05 -1.33
CA VAL A 172 21.19 0.63 -1.11
C VAL A 172 21.09 1.38 0.24
N TRP A 173 21.04 0.65 1.35
CA TRP A 173 20.95 1.18 2.72
C TRP A 173 22.32 1.20 3.47
N PRO A 174 23.51 1.48 2.87
CA PRO A 174 24.75 1.48 3.66
C PRO A 174 24.84 2.64 4.67
N SER A 175 23.93 3.63 4.63
CA SER A 175 23.94 4.80 5.52
C SER A 175 22.91 4.78 6.65
N LEU A 176 22.10 3.73 6.77
CA LEU A 176 21.10 3.58 7.83
C LEU A 176 21.40 2.34 8.65
N ASN A 177 21.94 2.56 9.84
CA ASN A 177 22.26 1.53 10.82
C ASN A 177 20.96 0.99 11.47
N CYS A 178 20.06 0.42 10.68
CA CYS A 178 18.80 -0.15 11.12
C CYS A 178 18.95 -1.67 11.29
N ARG A 179 19.38 -2.11 12.48
CA ARG A 179 19.29 -3.51 12.91
C ARG A 179 17.95 -3.77 13.59
N PRO A 180 17.21 -4.84 13.24
CA PRO A 180 16.15 -5.33 14.11
C PRO A 180 16.77 -5.96 15.38
N PRO A 181 16.19 -5.83 16.58
CA PRO A 181 15.00 -5.07 16.97
C PRO A 181 15.44 -3.79 17.67
N SER A 182 15.65 -2.71 16.92
CA SER A 182 15.78 -1.39 17.51
C SER A 182 14.96 -0.42 16.69
N THR A 183 14.27 0.49 17.37
CA THR A 183 13.52 1.62 16.84
C THR A 183 14.47 2.66 16.22
N SER A 184 15.37 2.22 15.34
CA SER A 184 16.39 3.05 14.72
C SER A 184 15.72 4.01 13.75
N ARG A 185 15.75 5.29 14.15
CA ARG A 185 15.32 6.45 13.38
C ARG A 185 16.19 6.55 12.12
N CYS A 186 15.57 6.59 10.93
CA CYS A 186 16.29 6.83 9.70
C CYS A 186 16.84 8.26 9.70
N SER A 187 18.02 8.48 9.13
CA SER A 187 18.71 9.79 9.01
C SER A 187 17.86 10.90 8.37
N ALA A 188 16.80 10.54 7.64
CA ALA A 188 15.81 11.47 7.08
C ALA A 188 14.68 11.87 8.06
N GLY A 189 14.72 11.39 9.32
CA GLY A 189 13.70 11.64 10.35
C GLY A 189 12.55 10.64 10.37
N TRP A 190 12.53 9.59 9.54
CA TRP A 190 11.43 8.62 9.45
C TRP A 190 11.68 7.40 10.34
N GLU A 191 10.63 6.84 10.94
CA GLU A 191 10.72 5.61 11.73
C GLU A 191 10.27 4.41 10.89
N VAL A 192 11.07 3.33 10.93
CA VAL A 192 10.69 2.03 10.38
C VAL A 192 9.80 1.31 11.39
N LYS A 193 8.55 1.02 11.03
CA LYS A 193 7.60 0.32 11.92
C LYS A 193 6.89 -0.81 11.16
N GLY A 194 7.39 -2.04 11.28
CA GLY A 194 6.69 -3.24 10.79
C GLY A 194 7.61 -4.37 10.30
N CYS A 195 7.15 -5.61 10.46
CA CYS A 195 7.72 -6.89 10.02
C CYS A 195 6.49 -7.77 9.70
N TRP A 196 6.26 -8.44 8.56
CA TRP A 196 7.10 -9.18 7.62
C TRP A 196 6.79 -8.84 6.14
N THR A 197 7.73 -9.22 5.25
CA THR A 197 7.87 -8.97 3.79
C THR A 197 8.06 -7.54 3.29
N SER A 198 7.64 -6.50 4.01
CA SER A 198 7.88 -5.10 3.59
C SER A 198 8.01 -4.13 4.77
N TRP A 199 8.96 -3.19 4.66
CA TRP A 199 9.21 -2.19 5.70
C TRP A 199 8.38 -0.93 5.43
N TRP A 200 7.70 -0.45 6.46
CA TRP A 200 6.93 0.79 6.41
C TRP A 200 7.71 1.94 7.05
N LEU A 201 8.00 2.98 6.27
CA LEU A 201 8.51 4.25 6.79
C LEU A 201 7.32 5.16 7.10
N ALA A 202 7.13 5.49 8.37
CA ALA A 202 6.20 6.52 8.83
C ALA A 202 6.98 7.76 9.31
N PRO A 203 6.42 8.98 9.25
CA PRO A 203 7.04 10.13 9.89
C PRO A 203 7.16 9.86 11.41
N PRO A 204 8.10 10.52 12.09
CA PRO A 204 8.33 10.29 13.50
C PRO A 204 7.06 10.69 14.28
N ALA A 205 6.68 9.88 15.28
CA ALA A 205 5.59 10.24 16.18
C ALA A 205 5.95 11.54 16.94
N PRO A 206 4.97 12.40 17.28
CA PRO A 206 5.20 13.59 18.10
C PRO A 206 5.87 13.28 19.44
#